data_AF-A0A2H9UMV6-F1
#
_entry.id   AF-A0A2H9UMV6-F1
#
_cell.length_a   1.000
_cell.length_b   1.000
_cell.length_c   1.000
_cell.angle_alpha   90.00
_cell.angle_beta   90.00
_cell.angle_gamma   90.00
#
_symmetry.space_group_name_H-M   'P 1'
#
loop_
_entity.id
_entity.type
_entity.pdbx_description
1 polymer ?
#
loop_
_entity_poly.entity_id
_entity_poly.type
_entity_poly.pdbx_seq_one_letter_code
_entity_poly.pdbx_strand_id
1 'polypeptide(L)'
;MQNQTIIPYVPIEPRVQAKTEKSQRICQQLFHIIDQCVQAQFSFNHDTKKGWLSISPDQINDLLQELSKNNHSDQSIDIDQLKTSLNDLIYPTFKGEHTVTSPIWNNTNVRVWQFQLNQIAPGGNMDIQLMDAELMLDCSLSTLRIWRQSLEAAPNQRDVTYQTTDLIYKLMDLEIKLQQVQNKLEQ
;
A
#
# COMPACT_ATOMS: atom_id res chain seq x y z
N MET A 1 22.54 -8.15 -25.00
CA MET A 1 21.89 -8.67 -23.78
C MET A 1 20.84 -7.66 -23.35
N GLN A 2 19.58 -7.87 -23.74
CA GLN A 2 18.45 -7.02 -23.36
C GLN A 2 17.56 -7.79 -22.39
N ASN A 3 17.73 -7.55 -21.09
CA ASN A 3 16.67 -7.81 -20.11
C ASN A 3 16.17 -6.44 -19.64
N GLN A 4 15.41 -5.80 -20.51
CA GLN A 4 14.61 -4.61 -20.21
C GLN A 4 13.24 -5.07 -19.73
N THR A 5 13.11 -5.46 -18.46
CA THR A 5 11.79 -5.46 -17.81
C THR A 5 11.45 -4.02 -17.47
N ILE A 6 11.12 -3.22 -18.49
CA ILE A 6 10.41 -1.96 -18.29
C ILE A 6 9.02 -2.37 -17.82
N ILE A 7 8.80 -2.32 -16.50
CA ILE A 7 7.45 -2.45 -15.97
C ILE A 7 6.65 -1.32 -16.62
N PRO A 8 5.61 -1.64 -17.42
CA PRO A 8 4.85 -0.61 -18.11
C PRO A 8 4.23 0.31 -17.07
N TYR A 9 4.31 1.63 -17.33
CA TYR A 9 3.63 2.61 -16.49
C TYR A 9 2.14 2.29 -16.43
N VAL A 10 1.59 2.18 -15.22
CA VAL A 10 0.16 1.98 -15.00
C VAL A 10 -0.42 3.32 -14.55
N PRO A 11 -1.37 3.92 -15.29
CA PRO A 11 -2.01 5.18 -14.91
C PRO A 11 -2.59 5.14 -13.49
N ILE A 12 -2.40 6.20 -12.72
CA ILE A 12 -2.82 6.28 -11.32
C ILE A 12 -4.24 6.82 -11.21
N GLU A 13 -4.65 7.78 -12.06
CA GLU A 13 -5.95 8.46 -12.01
C GLU A 13 -7.16 7.51 -11.90
N PRO A 14 -7.29 6.44 -12.71
CA PRO A 14 -8.46 5.57 -12.66
C PRO A 14 -8.58 4.78 -11.35
N ARG A 15 -7.48 4.71 -10.59
CA ARG A 15 -7.35 3.92 -9.36
C ARG A 15 -7.47 4.76 -8.11
N VAL A 16 -7.51 6.09 -8.24
CA VAL A 16 -7.58 7.01 -7.09
C VAL A 16 -8.84 6.74 -6.27
N GLN A 17 -8.65 6.60 -4.96
CA GLN A 17 -9.72 6.42 -3.98
C GLN A 17 -9.50 7.40 -2.83
N ALA A 18 -10.58 8.05 -2.38
CA ALA A 18 -10.55 8.94 -1.23
C ALA A 18 -11.80 8.74 -0.37
N LYS A 19 -11.74 9.23 0.87
CA LYS A 19 -12.87 9.16 1.83
C LYS A 19 -14.11 9.94 1.38
N THR A 20 -13.94 10.96 0.53
CA THR A 20 -15.04 11.79 0.03
C THR A 20 -14.98 11.91 -1.48
N GLU A 21 -16.14 12.02 -2.14
CA GLU A 21 -16.21 12.22 -3.60
C GLU A 21 -15.49 13.49 -4.06
N LYS A 22 -15.57 14.56 -3.26
CA LYS A 22 -14.88 15.82 -3.53
C LYS A 22 -13.36 15.63 -3.54
N SER A 23 -12.81 15.03 -2.50
CA SER A 23 -11.37 14.77 -2.42
C SER A 23 -10.93 13.79 -3.50
N GLN A 24 -11.76 12.81 -3.85
CA GLN A 24 -11.48 11.89 -4.96
C GLN A 24 -11.35 12.63 -6.29
N ARG A 25 -12.31 13.48 -6.66
CA ARG A 25 -12.26 14.25 -7.92
C ARG A 25 -11.04 15.16 -8.01
N ILE A 26 -10.71 15.86 -6.92
CA ILE A 26 -9.55 16.76 -6.86
C ILE A 26 -8.25 15.96 -7.00
N CYS A 27 -8.11 14.84 -6.30
CA CYS A 27 -6.93 14.01 -6.42
C CYS A 27 -6.83 13.31 -7.77
N GLN A 28 -7.96 12.91 -8.37
CA GLN A 28 -8.00 12.39 -9.73
C GLN A 28 -7.47 13.40 -10.73
N GLN A 29 -7.80 14.69 -10.60
CA GLN A 29 -7.22 15.75 -11.45
C GLN A 29 -5.70 15.81 -11.32
N LEU A 30 -5.18 15.81 -10.09
CA LEU A 30 -3.72 15.75 -9.86
C LEU A 30 -3.11 14.53 -10.57
N PHE A 31 -3.63 13.33 -10.32
CA PHE A 31 -3.05 12.12 -10.88
C PHE A 31 -3.26 11.99 -12.39
N HIS A 32 -4.29 12.63 -12.95
CA HIS A 32 -4.47 12.75 -14.40
C HIS A 32 -3.31 13.51 -15.03
N ILE A 33 -2.91 14.63 -14.41
CA ILE A 33 -1.78 15.46 -14.86
C ILE A 33 -0.49 14.67 -14.74
N ILE A 34 -0.28 13.97 -13.62
CA ILE A 34 0.90 13.12 -13.45
C ILE A 34 0.94 12.03 -14.52
N ASP A 35 -0.18 11.37 -14.81
CA ASP A 35 -0.28 10.36 -15.86
C ASP A 35 0.07 10.94 -17.24
N GLN A 36 -0.41 12.14 -17.57
CA GLN A 36 -0.06 12.84 -18.80
C GLN A 36 1.42 13.22 -18.86
N CYS A 37 1.98 13.72 -17.76
CA CYS A 37 3.41 14.06 -17.66
C CYS A 37 4.28 12.81 -17.90
N VAL A 38 3.94 11.68 -17.28
CA VAL A 38 4.69 10.43 -17.50
C VAL A 38 4.59 9.97 -18.95
N GLN A 39 3.41 10.05 -19.57
CA GLN A 39 3.25 9.76 -21.00
C GLN A 39 4.12 10.66 -21.89
N ALA A 40 4.23 11.94 -21.53
CA ALA A 40 5.10 12.93 -22.18
C ALA A 40 6.58 12.81 -21.80
N GLN A 41 7.00 11.73 -21.13
CA GLN A 41 8.38 11.43 -20.73
C GLN A 41 8.98 12.35 -19.66
N PHE A 42 8.15 13.08 -18.90
CA PHE A 42 8.62 13.78 -17.72
C PHE A 42 9.05 12.78 -16.63
N SER A 43 10.18 13.09 -15.98
CA SER A 43 10.72 12.26 -14.91
C SER A 43 10.19 12.70 -13.55
N PHE A 44 9.69 11.74 -12.77
CA PHE A 44 9.33 11.92 -11.37
C PHE A 44 10.23 11.09 -10.47
N ASN A 45 10.34 11.49 -9.20
CA ASN A 45 11.10 10.69 -8.24
C ASN A 45 10.23 9.52 -7.82
N HIS A 46 10.50 8.37 -8.43
CA HIS A 46 9.82 7.13 -8.16
C HIS A 46 10.82 6.08 -7.68
N ASP A 47 10.78 5.75 -6.39
CA ASP A 47 11.50 4.62 -5.82
C ASP A 47 10.66 3.36 -6.04
N THR A 48 10.96 2.63 -7.10
CA THR A 48 10.27 1.40 -7.49
C THR A 48 10.46 0.26 -6.49
N LYS A 49 11.51 0.28 -5.67
CA LYS A 49 11.74 -0.76 -4.64
C LYS A 49 10.79 -0.59 -3.47
N LYS A 50 10.52 0.66 -3.09
CA LYS A 50 9.60 0.98 -1.98
C LYS A 50 8.18 1.27 -2.46
N GLY A 51 7.99 1.52 -3.75
CA GLY A 51 6.74 2.00 -4.32
C GLY A 51 6.45 3.46 -3.94
N TRP A 52 7.48 4.28 -3.73
CA TRP A 52 7.31 5.67 -3.32
C TRP A 52 7.35 6.59 -4.52
N LEU A 53 6.28 7.36 -4.70
CA LEU A 53 6.23 8.47 -5.65
C LEU A 53 6.37 9.78 -4.88
N SER A 54 7.33 10.62 -5.25
CA SER A 54 7.56 11.92 -4.64
C SER A 54 7.36 13.02 -5.67
N ILE A 55 6.44 13.94 -5.37
CA ILE A 55 6.05 15.05 -6.25
C ILE A 55 6.35 16.36 -5.52
N SER A 56 7.05 17.28 -6.17
CA SER A 56 7.27 18.63 -5.62
C SER A 56 6.03 19.48 -5.87
N PRO A 57 5.39 20.05 -4.82
CA PRO A 57 4.21 20.91 -4.97
C PRO A 57 4.51 22.14 -5.84
N ASP A 58 5.71 22.70 -5.67
CA ASP A 58 6.15 23.91 -6.38
C ASP A 58 6.22 23.69 -7.90
N GLN A 59 6.47 22.45 -8.33
CA GLN A 59 6.59 22.09 -9.74
C GLN A 59 5.25 21.73 -10.39
N ILE A 60 4.16 21.55 -9.62
CA ILE A 60 2.86 21.12 -10.20
C ILE A 60 2.34 22.16 -11.19
N ASN A 61 2.42 23.44 -10.82
CA ASN A 61 1.95 24.53 -11.68
C ASN A 61 2.86 24.71 -12.91
N ASP A 62 4.16 24.50 -12.78
CA ASP A 62 5.10 24.55 -13.90
C ASP A 62 4.83 23.40 -14.89
N LEU A 63 4.61 22.19 -14.38
CA LEU A 63 4.21 21.02 -15.18
C LEU A 63 2.88 21.24 -15.91
N LEU A 64 1.91 21.86 -15.24
CA LEU A 64 0.62 22.25 -15.85
C LEU A 64 0.82 23.25 -17.00
N GLN A 65 1.68 24.25 -16.82
CA GLN A 65 1.98 25.21 -17.89
C GLN A 65 2.72 24.56 -19.06
N GLU A 66 3.57 23.57 -18.82
CA GLU A 66 4.25 22.85 -19.90
C GLU A 66 3.31 21.92 -20.68
N LEU A 67 2.37 21.27 -20.01
CA LEU A 67 1.32 20.48 -20.67
C LEU A 67 0.33 21.37 -21.44
N SER A 68 -0.04 22.54 -20.91
CA SER A 68 -0.99 23.45 -21.58
C SER A 68 -0.44 24.03 -22.88
N LYS A 69 0.89 24.23 -22.99
CA LYS A 69 1.56 24.60 -24.25
C LYS A 69 1.36 23.55 -25.35
N ASN A 70 1.17 22.28 -24.98
CA ASN A 70 0.99 21.19 -25.92
C ASN A 70 -0.49 20.90 -26.23
N ASN A 71 -1.41 21.19 -25.29
CA ASN A 71 -2.82 20.76 -25.38
C ASN A 71 -3.88 21.88 -25.20
N HIS A 72 -3.49 23.16 -25.15
CA HIS A 72 -4.40 24.33 -25.03
C HIS A 72 -5.45 24.23 -23.88
N SER A 73 -5.07 23.68 -22.73
CA SER A 73 -5.95 23.59 -21.55
C SER A 73 -5.48 24.51 -20.41
N ASP A 74 -6.29 25.50 -20.03
CA ASP A 74 -6.09 26.35 -18.85
C ASP A 74 -6.53 25.63 -17.57
N GLN A 75 -5.90 24.50 -17.24
CA GLN A 75 -6.14 23.82 -15.97
C GLN A 75 -5.17 24.38 -14.93
N SER A 76 -5.68 25.17 -14.00
CA SER A 76 -4.98 25.53 -12.76
C SER A 76 -5.56 24.72 -11.60
N ILE A 77 -4.69 24.21 -10.74
CA ILE A 77 -5.10 23.53 -9.50
C ILE A 77 -4.86 24.46 -8.33
N ASP A 78 -5.87 24.61 -7.48
CA ASP A 78 -5.71 25.23 -6.17
C ASP A 78 -4.92 24.27 -5.26
N ILE A 79 -3.66 24.63 -5.01
CA ILE A 79 -2.70 23.84 -4.21
C ILE A 79 -3.16 23.70 -2.75
N ASP A 80 -3.82 24.72 -2.19
CA ASP A 80 -4.29 24.68 -0.80
C ASP A 80 -5.48 23.73 -0.65
N GLN A 81 -6.39 23.77 -1.63
CA GLN A 81 -7.49 22.83 -1.70
C GLN A 81 -6.98 21.40 -1.93
N LEU A 82 -6.02 21.22 -2.83
CA LEU A 82 -5.42 19.93 -3.11
C LEU A 82 -4.77 19.35 -1.86
N LYS A 83 -3.94 20.11 -1.15
CA LYS A 83 -3.26 19.66 0.07
C LYS A 83 -4.23 19.14 1.13
N THR A 84 -5.39 19.79 1.26
CA THR A 84 -6.44 19.33 2.18
C THR A 84 -7.01 17.99 1.73
N SER A 85 -7.30 17.84 0.43
CA SER A 85 -7.83 16.60 -0.15
C SER A 85 -6.85 15.43 -0.16
N LEU A 86 -5.54 15.67 -0.18
CA LEU A 86 -4.53 14.60 -0.13
C LEU A 86 -4.63 13.78 1.17
N ASN A 87 -5.01 14.39 2.30
CA ASN A 87 -5.15 13.68 3.58
C ASN A 87 -6.34 12.69 3.60
N ASP A 88 -7.27 12.83 2.66
CA ASP A 88 -8.41 11.92 2.50
C ASP A 88 -8.10 10.76 1.56
N LEU A 89 -6.92 10.71 0.94
CA LEU A 89 -6.54 9.64 0.02
C LEU A 89 -6.45 8.30 0.75
N ILE A 90 -7.21 7.34 0.22
CA ILE A 90 -7.08 5.92 0.53
C ILE A 90 -6.01 5.34 -0.41
N TYR A 91 -6.12 5.63 -1.71
CA TYR A 91 -5.14 5.25 -2.72
C TYR A 91 -4.91 6.39 -3.75
N PRO A 92 -3.65 6.69 -4.12
CA PRO A 92 -2.43 6.24 -3.47
C PRO A 92 -2.30 6.85 -2.06
N THR A 93 -1.72 6.12 -1.11
CA THR A 93 -1.71 6.57 0.29
C THR A 93 -0.75 7.75 0.46
N PHE A 94 -1.27 8.89 0.91
CA PHE A 94 -0.45 10.06 1.20
C PHE A 94 0.37 9.86 2.48
N LYS A 95 1.69 9.97 2.37
CA LYS A 95 2.65 9.81 3.49
C LYS A 95 3.06 11.16 4.11
N GLY A 96 2.47 12.26 3.65
CA GLY A 96 2.79 13.60 4.11
C GLY A 96 3.86 14.28 3.28
N GLU A 97 4.33 15.40 3.84
CA GLU A 97 5.33 16.27 3.24
C GLU A 97 6.72 15.91 3.79
N HIS A 98 7.68 15.70 2.90
CA HIS A 98 9.04 15.27 3.23
C HIS A 98 10.05 16.16 2.52
N THR A 99 11.29 16.17 3.02
CA THR A 99 12.43 16.72 2.28
C THR A 99 13.25 15.58 1.76
N VAL A 100 13.47 15.53 0.45
CA VAL A 100 14.22 14.46 -0.21
C VAL A 100 15.33 15.06 -1.06
N THR A 101 16.41 14.32 -1.19
CA THR A 101 17.52 14.62 -2.09
C THR A 101 17.47 13.62 -3.23
N SER A 102 17.46 14.10 -4.49
CA SER A 102 17.37 13.20 -5.65
C SER A 102 18.12 13.74 -6.86
N PRO A 103 18.67 12.85 -7.72
CA PRO A 103 19.30 13.26 -8.97
C PRO A 103 18.39 14.08 -9.88
N ILE A 104 17.07 13.84 -9.86
CA ILE A 104 16.12 14.60 -10.69
C ILE A 104 16.04 16.09 -10.32
N TRP A 105 16.48 16.44 -9.10
CA TRP A 105 16.59 17.81 -8.61
C TRP A 105 18.05 18.19 -8.35
N ASN A 106 18.98 17.66 -9.17
CA ASN A 106 20.41 17.96 -9.07
C ASN A 106 21.02 17.69 -7.67
N ASN A 107 20.48 16.69 -6.95
CA ASN A 107 20.86 16.36 -5.58
C ASN A 107 20.69 17.52 -4.58
N THR A 108 19.72 18.40 -4.83
CA THR A 108 19.32 19.43 -3.87
C THR A 108 18.21 18.93 -2.95
N ASN A 109 18.07 19.56 -1.78
CA ASN A 109 16.99 19.26 -0.85
C ASN A 109 15.70 19.91 -1.32
N VAL A 110 14.75 19.09 -1.75
CA VAL A 110 13.46 19.55 -2.27
C VAL A 110 12.34 19.03 -1.38
N ARG A 111 11.38 19.93 -1.11
CA ARG A 111 10.14 19.62 -0.41
C ARG A 111 9.18 18.90 -1.35
N VAL A 112 8.69 17.75 -0.93
CA VAL A 112 7.86 16.86 -1.74
C VAL A 112 6.66 16.36 -0.95
N TRP A 113 5.58 16.08 -1.67
CA TRP A 113 4.53 15.19 -1.24
C TRP A 113 4.91 13.77 -1.60
N GLN A 114 4.96 12.90 -0.60
CA GLN A 114 5.28 11.50 -0.79
C GLN A 114 4.00 10.66 -0.79
N PHE A 115 3.90 9.75 -1.76
CA PHE A 115 2.79 8.84 -1.95
C PHE A 115 3.31 7.41 -1.97
N GLN A 116 2.58 6.51 -1.30
CA GLN A 116 2.78 5.09 -1.42
C GLN A 116 1.88 4.56 -2.54
N LEU A 117 2.51 4.05 -3.59
CA LEU A 117 1.86 3.27 -4.64
C LEU A 117 1.82 1.79 -4.25
N ASN A 118 0.93 1.04 -4.88
CA ASN A 118 0.96 -0.42 -4.78
C ASN A 118 2.29 -0.92 -5.36
N GLN A 119 3.04 -1.68 -4.57
CA GLN A 119 4.22 -2.34 -5.08
C GLN A 119 3.76 -3.42 -6.06
N ILE A 120 4.06 -3.25 -7.35
CA ILE A 120 4.10 -4.39 -8.27
C ILE A 120 5.43 -5.08 -7.98
N ALA A 121 5.52 -5.78 -6.85
CA ALA A 121 6.59 -6.74 -6.68
C ALA A 121 6.44 -7.78 -7.80
N PRO A 122 7.45 -8.04 -8.63
CA PRO A 122 7.45 -9.23 -9.47
C PRO A 122 7.45 -10.43 -8.50
N GLY A 123 6.25 -10.92 -8.17
CA GLY A 123 5.99 -11.89 -7.10
C GLY A 123 5.17 -11.35 -5.91
N GLY A 124 4.17 -10.48 -6.16
CA GLY A 124 3.32 -9.87 -5.14
C GLY A 124 2.67 -10.85 -4.16
N ASN A 125 3.28 -10.98 -2.99
CA ASN A 125 2.78 -11.68 -1.81
C ASN A 125 2.19 -10.72 -0.76
N MET A 126 1.82 -9.48 -1.10
CA MET A 126 1.47 -8.49 -0.06
C MET A 126 0.02 -8.61 0.44
N ASP A 127 -0.96 -8.92 -0.43
CA ASP A 127 -2.30 -9.34 0.01
C ASP A 127 -2.30 -10.78 0.54
N ILE A 128 -1.42 -11.64 0.01
CA ILE A 128 -1.27 -13.03 0.47
C ILE A 128 -0.70 -13.04 1.90
N GLN A 129 0.23 -12.14 2.26
CA GLN A 129 0.88 -12.15 3.58
C GLN A 129 -0.03 -11.76 4.74
N LEU A 130 -0.91 -10.77 4.55
CA LEU A 130 -1.90 -10.35 5.54
C LEU A 130 -3.07 -11.34 5.61
N MET A 131 -3.57 -11.80 4.45
CA MET A 131 -4.57 -12.86 4.36
C MET A 131 -4.08 -14.16 5.01
N ASP A 132 -2.79 -14.50 4.86
CA ASP A 132 -2.17 -15.65 5.52
C ASP A 132 -2.11 -15.46 7.04
N ALA A 133 -1.87 -14.23 7.53
CA ALA A 133 -1.84 -13.97 8.97
C ALA A 133 -3.24 -14.05 9.58
N GLU A 134 -4.24 -13.47 8.92
CA GLU A 134 -5.65 -13.57 9.30
C GLU A 134 -6.14 -15.03 9.25
N LEU A 135 -5.81 -15.76 8.19
CA LEU A 135 -6.13 -17.18 8.05
C LEU A 135 -5.47 -18.01 9.16
N MET A 136 -4.20 -17.74 9.49
CA MET A 136 -3.49 -18.42 10.58
C MET A 136 -4.15 -18.15 11.94
N LEU A 137 -4.61 -16.92 12.19
CA LEU A 137 -5.34 -16.54 13.40
C LEU A 137 -6.71 -17.25 13.46
N ASP A 138 -7.46 -17.28 12.36
CA ASP A 138 -8.76 -17.95 12.27
C ASP A 138 -8.65 -19.47 12.45
N CYS A 139 -7.63 -20.09 11.86
CA CYS A 139 -7.33 -21.51 12.06
C CYS A 139 -6.95 -21.79 13.51
N SER A 140 -6.17 -20.92 14.14
CA SER A 140 -5.76 -21.04 15.54
C SER A 140 -6.97 -20.91 16.48
N LEU A 141 -7.83 -19.91 16.26
CA LEU A 141 -9.07 -19.69 17.01
C LEU A 141 -10.05 -20.86 16.86
N SER A 142 -10.21 -21.38 15.64
CA SER A 142 -11.07 -22.54 15.38
C SER A 142 -10.57 -23.80 16.08
N THR A 143 -9.25 -24.03 16.04
CA THR A 143 -8.62 -25.16 16.75
C THR A 143 -8.83 -25.05 18.26
N LEU A 144 -8.64 -23.86 18.84
CA LEU A 144 -8.90 -23.60 20.26
C LEU A 144 -10.38 -23.81 20.64
N ARG A 145 -11.32 -23.40 19.78
CA ARG A 145 -12.77 -23.61 20.02
C ARG A 145 -13.14 -25.08 20.04
N ILE A 146 -12.68 -25.86 19.06
CA ILE A 146 -12.91 -27.31 18.99
C ILE A 146 -12.31 -28.00 20.21
N TRP A 147 -11.10 -27.60 20.60
CA TRP A 147 -10.42 -28.18 21.74
C TRP A 147 -11.13 -27.85 23.06
N ARG A 148 -11.55 -26.60 23.26
CA ARG A 148 -12.37 -26.19 24.41
C ARG A 148 -13.67 -27.00 24.48
N GLN A 149 -14.41 -27.12 23.38
CA GLN A 149 -15.66 -27.89 23.33
C GLN A 149 -15.43 -29.37 23.67
N SER A 150 -14.32 -29.94 23.21
CA SER A 150 -13.97 -31.34 23.51
C SER A 150 -13.64 -31.54 24.99
N LEU A 151 -12.90 -30.61 25.60
CA LEU A 151 -12.59 -30.64 27.03
C LEU A 151 -13.83 -30.38 27.91
N GLU A 152 -14.73 -29.50 27.47
CA GLU A 152 -16.01 -29.23 28.13
C GLU A 152 -16.97 -30.43 28.04
N ALA A 153 -16.85 -31.26 26.98
CA ALA A 153 -17.66 -32.48 26.78
C ALA A 153 -17.07 -33.73 27.48
N ALA A 154 -15.77 -33.75 27.77
CA ALA A 154 -15.06 -34.85 28.43
C ALA A 154 -15.64 -35.31 29.80
N PRO A 155 -16.29 -34.47 30.63
CA PRO A 155 -16.97 -34.94 31.84
C PRO A 155 -18.12 -35.92 31.56
N ASN A 156 -18.71 -35.88 30.35
CA ASN A 156 -19.93 -36.61 29.99
C ASN A 156 -19.73 -37.70 28.92
N GLN A 157 -18.55 -37.79 28.27
CA GLN A 157 -18.23 -38.81 27.26
C GLN A 157 -16.81 -39.36 27.46
N ARG A 158 -16.69 -40.60 27.95
CA ARG A 158 -15.40 -41.28 28.21
C ARG A 158 -14.60 -41.64 26.97
N ASP A 159 -15.21 -41.60 25.79
CA ASP A 159 -14.58 -42.07 24.54
C ASP A 159 -13.71 -41.01 23.84
N VAL A 160 -13.75 -39.75 24.27
CA VAL A 160 -12.89 -38.68 23.72
C VAL A 160 -11.92 -38.21 24.79
N THR A 161 -10.90 -39.04 25.05
CA THR A 161 -9.80 -38.68 25.97
C THR A 161 -8.61 -38.21 25.14
N TYR A 162 -8.42 -36.90 25.01
CA TYR A 162 -7.16 -36.36 24.45
C TYR A 162 -6.02 -36.73 25.40
N GLN A 163 -4.98 -37.39 24.90
CA GLN A 163 -3.82 -37.70 25.71
C GLN A 163 -3.00 -36.42 25.94
N THR A 164 -2.25 -36.35 27.04
CA THR A 164 -1.38 -35.20 27.35
C THR A 164 -0.42 -34.88 26.19
N THR A 165 -0.04 -35.90 25.41
CA THR A 165 0.79 -35.74 24.21
C THR A 165 0.07 -34.97 23.09
N ASP A 166 -1.21 -35.23 22.85
CA ASP A 166 -2.01 -34.52 21.84
C ASP A 166 -2.15 -33.04 22.19
N LEU A 167 -2.29 -32.78 23.50
CA LEU A 167 -2.30 -31.43 24.05
C LEU A 167 -0.99 -30.69 23.76
N ILE A 168 0.14 -31.33 24.05
CA ILE A 168 1.47 -30.75 23.81
C ILE A 168 1.66 -30.41 22.32
N TYR A 169 1.27 -31.30 21.40
CA TYR A 169 1.38 -31.03 19.96
C TYR A 169 0.49 -29.88 19.49
N LYS A 170 -0.71 -29.73 20.05
CA LYS A 170 -1.60 -28.62 19.71
C LYS A 170 -1.11 -27.28 20.26
N LEU A 171 -0.54 -27.25 21.46
CA LEU A 171 0.07 -26.04 22.01
C LEU A 171 1.30 -25.61 21.19
N MET A 172 2.12 -26.56 20.77
CA MET A 172 3.29 -26.29 19.93
C MET A 172 2.89 -25.75 18.54
N ASP A 173 1.84 -26.31 17.93
CA ASP A 173 1.30 -25.81 16.65
C ASP A 173 0.75 -24.37 16.78
N LEU A 174 0.06 -24.06 17.88
CA LEU A 174 -0.41 -22.72 18.18
C LEU A 174 0.73 -21.73 18.41
N GLU A 175 1.77 -22.12 19.15
CA GLU A 175 2.95 -21.29 19.41
C GLU A 175 3.68 -20.96 18.11
N ILE A 176 3.87 -21.94 17.22
CA ILE A 176 4.48 -21.73 15.90
C ILE A 176 3.66 -20.73 15.06
N LYS A 177 2.33 -20.90 15.04
CA LYS A 177 1.44 -20.02 14.27
C LYS A 177 1.42 -18.59 14.82
N LEU A 178 1.39 -18.43 16.14
CA LEU A 178 1.44 -17.11 16.79
C LEU A 178 2.79 -16.43 16.59
N GLN A 179 3.91 -17.16 16.66
CA GLN A 179 5.24 -16.61 16.38
C GLN A 179 5.36 -16.15 14.92
N GLN A 180 4.76 -16.88 13.96
CA GLN A 180 4.71 -16.46 12.56
C GLN A 180 3.90 -15.18 12.38
N VAL A 181 2.79 -15.01 13.10
CA VAL A 181 2.01 -13.77 13.10
C VAL A 181 2.80 -12.63 13.74
N GLN A 182 3.45 -12.85 14.89
CA GLN A 182 4.26 -11.84 15.56
C GLN A 182 5.41 -11.34 14.67
N ASN A 183 6.17 -12.26 14.06
CA ASN A 183 7.26 -11.93 13.15
C ASN A 183 6.78 -11.10 11.94
N LYS A 184 5.51 -11.23 11.55
CA LYS A 184 4.90 -10.44 10.48
C LYS A 184 4.42 -9.05 10.93
N LEU A 185 4.03 -8.90 12.21
CA LEU A 185 3.59 -7.62 12.78
C LEU A 185 4.77 -6.71 13.18
N GLU A 186 5.93 -7.29 13.49
CA GLU A 186 7.15 -6.57 13.91
C GLU A 186 8.04 -6.13 12.73
N GLN A 187 7.66 -6.45 11.48
CA GLN A 187 8.30 -5.99 10.24
C GLN A 187 7.64 -4.72 9.69
#